data_AF-A0A3R6A9G6-F1
#
_entry.id   AF-A0A3R6A9G6-F1
#
_cell.length_a   1.000
_cell.length_b   1.000
_cell.length_c   1.000
_cell.angle_alpha   90.00
_cell.angle_beta   90.00
_cell.angle_gamma   90.00
#
_symmetry.space_group_name_H-M   'P 1'
#
loop_
_entity.id
_entity.type
_entity.pdbx_description
1 polymer ?
#
loop_
_entity_poly.entity_id
_entity_poly.type
_entity_poly.pdbx_seq_one_letter_code
_entity_poly.pdbx_strand_id
1 'polypeptide(L)'
;MEKLNLQGHETGARSFREIYFSMDNTPPKKAFIQKIATITKRSESAVRCWVAGVYQPDALAQEVIERELGIPASELFPKEDKVCAQ
;
A
#
# COMPACT_ATOMS: atom_id res chain seq x y z
N MET A 1 19.43 -23.77 9.29
CA MET A 1 19.11 -22.37 9.64
C MET A 1 19.33 -21.55 8.38
N GLU A 2 18.37 -21.57 7.47
CA GLU A 2 18.39 -20.73 6.27
C GLU A 2 18.37 -19.27 6.68
N LYS A 3 19.51 -18.62 6.47
CA LYS A 3 19.64 -17.18 6.50
C LYS A 3 18.96 -16.66 5.24
N LEU A 4 17.73 -16.18 5.36
CA LEU A 4 17.09 -15.39 4.30
C LEU A 4 17.82 -14.05 4.18
N ASN A 5 18.92 -14.08 3.43
CA ASN A 5 19.59 -12.90 2.92
C ASN A 5 18.74 -12.37 1.76
N LEU A 6 17.75 -11.52 2.08
CA LEU A 6 16.99 -10.80 1.06
C LEU A 6 17.81 -9.57 0.63
N GLN A 7 18.73 -9.82 -0.30
CA GLN A 7 19.46 -8.78 -1.01
C GLN A 7 18.49 -7.97 -1.87
N GLY A 8 18.58 -6.65 -1.72
CA GLY A 8 18.47 -5.69 -2.81
C GLY A 8 17.10 -5.53 -3.45
N HIS A 9 16.38 -4.48 -3.04
CA HIS A 9 15.75 -3.64 -4.04
C HIS A 9 15.74 -2.21 -3.50
N GLU A 10 16.28 -1.31 -4.32
CA GLU A 10 16.46 0.12 -4.08
C GLU A 10 15.30 0.82 -3.36
N THR A 11 15.66 1.78 -2.53
CA THR A 11 14.78 2.81 -1.95
C THR A 11 14.35 3.78 -3.05
N GLY A 12 13.63 3.29 -4.06
CA GLY A 12 13.02 4.08 -5.11
C GLY A 12 11.50 3.95 -5.01
N ALA A 13 10.84 4.95 -4.46
CA ALA A 13 9.40 5.23 -4.57
C ALA A 13 8.47 4.03 -4.80
N ARG A 14 8.35 3.11 -3.83
CA ARG A 14 7.38 2.00 -3.94
C ARG A 14 5.99 2.51 -3.58
N SER A 15 5.15 2.76 -4.58
CA SER A 15 3.73 3.07 -4.34
C SER A 15 3.02 1.92 -3.63
N PHE A 16 1.89 2.19 -2.97
CA PHE A 16 1.12 1.20 -2.20
C PHE A 16 0.79 -0.05 -3.04
N ARG A 17 0.54 0.16 -4.34
CA ARG A 17 0.37 -0.89 -5.34
C ARG A 17 1.62 -1.76 -5.49
N GLU A 18 2.80 -1.16 -5.66
CA GLU A 18 4.05 -1.91 -5.85
C GLU A 18 4.42 -2.72 -4.61
N ILE A 19 4.18 -2.18 -3.41
CA ILE A 19 4.33 -2.91 -2.15
C ILE A 19 3.42 -4.14 -2.15
N TYR A 20 2.17 -3.99 -2.60
CA TYR A 20 1.21 -5.10 -2.70
C TYR A 20 1.58 -6.14 -3.77
N PHE A 21 2.08 -5.70 -4.94
CA PHE A 21 2.49 -6.60 -6.02
C PHE A 21 3.83 -7.30 -5.74
N SER A 22 4.72 -6.67 -4.97
CA SER A 22 5.99 -7.26 -4.52
C SER A 22 5.80 -8.37 -3.48
N MET A 23 4.63 -8.45 -2.83
CA MET A 23 4.32 -9.58 -1.94
C MET A 23 3.96 -10.83 -2.76
N ASP A 24 4.63 -11.94 -2.46
CA ASP A 24 4.34 -13.24 -3.08
C ASP A 24 2.86 -13.65 -2.95
N ASN A 25 2.39 -14.39 -3.96
CA ASN A 25 0.97 -14.59 -4.29
C ASN A 25 0.13 -15.47 -3.32
N THR A 26 0.59 -15.82 -2.11
CA THR A 26 -0.13 -16.73 -1.19
C THR A 26 0.46 -16.70 0.22
N PRO A 27 -0.27 -16.66 1.37
CA PRO A 27 -1.43 -15.85 1.81
C PRO A 27 -1.10 -14.44 2.43
N PRO A 28 0.08 -13.79 2.25
CA PRO A 28 0.39 -12.53 2.91
C PRO A 28 -0.37 -11.34 2.30
N LYS A 29 -0.84 -11.42 1.04
CA LYS A 29 -1.64 -10.35 0.42
C LYS A 29 -2.94 -10.07 1.18
N LYS A 30 -3.64 -11.14 1.60
CA LYS A 30 -4.85 -11.00 2.42
C LYS A 30 -4.48 -10.48 3.81
N ALA A 31 -3.41 -11.00 4.42
CA ALA A 31 -2.95 -10.53 5.72
C ALA A 31 -2.58 -9.03 5.70
N PHE A 32 -1.96 -8.55 4.62
CA PHE A 32 -1.66 -7.13 4.44
C PHE A 32 -2.93 -6.28 4.33
N ILE A 33 -3.84 -6.63 3.42
CA ILE A 33 -5.13 -5.95 3.26
C ILE A 33 -5.88 -5.90 4.59
N GLN A 34 -5.91 -7.03 5.30
CA GLN A 34 -6.63 -7.19 6.56
C GLN A 34 -5.96 -6.41 7.69
N LYS A 35 -4.62 -6.38 7.76
CA LYS A 35 -3.87 -5.55 8.70
C LYS A 35 -4.20 -4.08 8.50
N ILE A 36 -4.12 -3.59 7.26
CA ILE A 36 -4.43 -2.20 6.92
C ILE A 36 -5.90 -1.88 7.22
N ALA A 37 -6.82 -2.78 6.87
CA ALA A 37 -8.24 -2.65 7.19
C ALA A 37 -8.48 -2.52 8.70
N THR A 38 -7.83 -3.35 9.52
CA THR A 38 -7.94 -3.31 10.98
C THR A 38 -7.41 -2.01 11.57
N ILE A 39 -6.20 -1.58 11.20
CA ILE A 39 -5.60 -0.35 11.77
C ILE A 39 -6.34 0.91 11.31
N THR A 40 -6.79 0.95 10.06
CA THR A 40 -7.55 2.10 9.52
C THR A 40 -9.03 2.06 9.87
N LYS A 41 -9.49 0.95 10.49
CA LYS A 41 -10.91 0.65 10.73
C LYS A 41 -11.77 0.74 9.47
N ARG A 42 -11.21 0.33 8.33
CA ARG A 42 -11.90 0.27 7.03
C ARG A 42 -12.10 -1.17 6.58
N SER A 43 -12.90 -1.37 5.55
CA SER A 43 -13.17 -2.69 4.99
C SER A 43 -12.02 -3.17 4.09
N GLU A 44 -11.75 -4.47 4.07
CA GLU A 44 -10.76 -5.08 3.16
C GLU A 44 -11.00 -4.70 1.69
N SER A 45 -12.27 -4.55 1.28
CA SER A 45 -12.64 -4.09 -0.06
C SER A 45 -12.16 -2.66 -0.35
N ALA A 46 -12.22 -1.76 0.64
CA ALA A 46 -11.74 -0.38 0.47
C ALA A 46 -10.22 -0.36 0.24
N VAL A 47 -9.49 -1.15 1.02
CA VAL A 47 -8.03 -1.29 0.85
C VAL A 47 -7.68 -1.85 -0.52
N ARG A 48 -8.45 -2.82 -1.04
CA ARG A 48 -8.28 -3.30 -2.43
C ARG A 48 -8.51 -2.21 -3.48
N CYS A 49 -9.53 -1.36 -3.29
CA CYS A 49 -9.75 -0.21 -4.18
C CYS A 49 -8.58 0.77 -4.15
N TRP A 50 -7.94 0.97 -2.99
CA TRP A 50 -6.76 1.83 -2.87
C TRP A 50 -5.54 1.24 -3.59
N VAL A 51 -5.30 -0.07 -3.44
CA VAL A 51 -4.26 -0.79 -4.20
C VAL A 51 -4.49 -0.70 -5.71
N ALA A 52 -5.75 -0.78 -6.14
CA ALA A 52 -6.14 -0.67 -7.54
C ALA A 52 -6.10 0.79 -8.06
N GLY A 53 -5.92 1.79 -7.19
CA GLY A 53 -5.96 3.21 -7.56
C GLY A 53 -7.36 3.74 -7.89
N VAL A 54 -8.42 3.00 -7.56
CA VAL A 54 -9.82 3.39 -7.84
C VAL A 54 -10.31 4.45 -6.87
N TYR A 55 -9.82 4.41 -5.62
CA TYR A 55 -10.23 5.34 -4.57
C TYR A 55 -9.03 5.72 -3.70
N GLN A 56 -9.03 6.92 -3.12
CA GLN A 56 -8.00 7.35 -2.18
C GLN A 56 -8.49 7.20 -0.73
N PRO A 57 -7.65 6.73 0.21
CA PRO A 57 -7.99 6.72 1.62
C PRO A 57 -8.20 8.13 2.18
N ASP A 58 -9.03 8.27 3.22
CA ASP A 58 -9.18 9.53 3.95
C ASP A 58 -7.87 9.96 4.60
N ALA A 59 -7.74 11.24 4.98
CA ALA A 59 -6.57 11.79 5.67
C ALA A 59 -6.17 10.95 6.90
N LEU A 60 -7.14 10.54 7.73
CA LEU A 60 -6.88 9.69 8.89
C LEU A 60 -6.32 8.31 8.49
N ALA A 61 -6.86 7.69 7.43
CA ALA A 61 -6.37 6.40 6.96
C ALA A 61 -4.98 6.53 6.33
N GLN A 62 -4.73 7.61 5.59
CA GLN A 62 -3.41 7.96 5.05
C GLN A 62 -2.37 8.08 6.16
N GLU A 63 -2.64 8.84 7.22
CA GLU A 63 -1.74 8.97 8.37
C GLU A 63 -1.48 7.63 9.06
N VAL A 64 -2.51 6.81 9.25
CA VAL A 64 -2.35 5.49 9.89
C VAL A 64 -1.48 4.57 9.02
N ILE A 65 -1.72 4.54 7.70
CA ILE A 65 -0.94 3.73 6.77
C ILE A 65 0.50 4.24 6.66
N GLU A 66 0.68 5.55 6.62
CA GLU A 66 2.00 6.21 6.61
C GLU A 66 2.80 5.82 7.86
N ARG A 67 2.18 5.85 9.04
CA ARG A 67 2.83 5.43 10.28
C ARG A 67 3.13 3.94 10.32
N GLU A 68 2.30 3.11 9.71
CA GLU A 68 2.47 1.66 9.68
C GLU A 68 3.59 1.23 8.72
N LEU A 69 3.68 1.87 7.55
CA LEU A 69 4.66 1.56 6.52
C LEU A 69 5.94 2.40 6.63
N GLY A 70 5.89 3.54 7.33
CA GLY A 70 6.96 4.52 7.39
C GLY A 70 7.17 5.28 6.07
N ILE A 71 6.18 5.25 5.17
CA ILE A 71 6.26 5.86 3.83
C ILE A 71 5.17 6.93 3.75
N PRO A 72 5.50 8.16 3.31
CA PRO A 72 4.53 9.24 3.26
C PRO A 72 3.34 8.88 2.39
N ALA A 73 2.13 9.26 2.82
CA ALA A 73 0.91 8.96 2.08
C ALA A 73 0.94 9.51 0.64
N SER A 74 1.69 10.58 0.39
CA SER A 74 1.90 11.16 -0.95
C SER A 74 2.71 10.26 -1.89
N GLU A 75 3.56 9.38 -1.35
CA GLU A 75 4.37 8.41 -2.11
C GLU A 75 3.64 7.08 -2.25
N LEU A 76 2.89 6.67 -1.21
CA LEU A 76 2.02 5.50 -1.24
C LEU A 76 0.83 5.68 -2.19
N PHE A 77 0.18 6.83 -2.11
CA PHE A 77 -0.96 7.23 -2.92
C PHE A 77 -0.55 8.48 -3.71
N PRO A 78 0.21 8.31 -4.82
CA PRO A 78 0.52 9.44 -5.67
C PRO A 78 -0.78 10.12 -6.06
N LYS A 79 -0.89 11.41 -5.74
CA LYS A 79 -1.92 12.27 -6.32
C LYS A 79 -1.53 12.39 -7.79
N GLU A 80 -1.93 11.42 -8.59
CA GLU A 80 -1.95 11.60 -10.02
C GLU A 80 -2.88 12.80 -10.27
N ASP A 81 -2.27 13.98 -10.40
CA ASP A 81 -2.78 15.07 -11.21
C ASP A 81 -2.73 14.58 -12.68
N LYS A 82 -3.42 13.48 -12.97
CA LYS A 82 -3.84 13.16 -14.31
C LYS A 82 -5.11 13.97 -14.49
N VAL A 83 -4.90 15.21 -14.93
CA VAL A 83 -5.70 15.80 -15.99
C VAL A 83 -6.26 14.66 -16.84
N CYS A 84 -7.56 14.35 -16.69
CA CYS A 84 -8.32 13.72 -17.77
C CYS A 84 -8.34 14.73 -18.92
N ALA A 85 -7.23 14.84 -19.64
CA ALA A 85 -7.22 15.44 -20.97
C ALA A 85 -7.72 14.33 -21.89
N GLN A 86 -9.04 14.38 -22.09
CA GLN A 86 -9.77 14.19 -23.34
C GLN A 86 -9.63 12.85 -24.07
#